data_AF-A0A8C6MWE9-F1
#
_entry.id   AF-A0A8C6MWE9-F1
#
_cell.length_a   1.000
_cell.length_b   1.000
_cell.length_c   1.000
_cell.angle_alpha   90.00
_cell.angle_beta   90.00
_cell.angle_gamma   90.00
#
_symmetry.space_group_name_H-M   'P 1'
#
loop_
_entity.id
_entity.type
_entity.pdbx_description
1 polymer ?
#
loop_
_entity_poly.entity_id
_entity_poly.type
_entity_poly.pdbx_seq_one_letter_code
_entity_poly.pdbx_strand_id
1 'polypeptide(L)'
;MSDTGGDRARLRRYPKLPVWVVEDHQERTEYRKLDYACSLRWPFFSSNLAPPHVGPANQGGQAPLLSRQRHFYHNHQKPKLALGSGESSAAADGDSCSEGRRGDAVTPKSDHACQEPSCSCSRGQQSQNTASAGAILDILKTGDAFVLDIDLDFFSVKNPFKEMFTQDEYKILQELYQFKKPDSNLPEDGLVDVVEARTHQLEDLEAVFADLCDGDSEETVQSWASNPGMESLVPLVQSLKKRMEVPDYEMVHQAGLTCDYSELPHHISTEEEIEYLIQSVYFLLKSLPKPTLVTIARSSLDDYCPPEQVDMIQGKVLDVLHSLYGTLDTHLVYSEESPPS
;
A
#
# COMPACT_ATOMS: atom_id res chain seq x y z
N MET A 1 42.48 34.51 -1.08
CA MET A 1 42.14 33.08 -1.10
C MET A 1 40.64 33.01 -0.94
N SER A 2 39.99 32.59 -2.02
CA SER A 2 38.56 32.62 -2.26
C SER A 2 37.81 31.71 -1.31
N ASP A 3 36.83 32.29 -0.63
CA ASP A 3 35.79 31.61 0.12
C ASP A 3 34.85 30.91 -0.88
N THR A 4 35.06 29.61 -1.09
CA THR A 4 34.13 28.78 -1.87
C THR A 4 33.05 28.25 -0.93
N GLY A 5 32.11 29.12 -0.57
CA GLY A 5 30.84 28.72 0.02
C GLY A 5 30.10 27.86 -1.00
N GLY A 6 30.06 26.54 -0.76
CA GLY A 6 29.27 25.63 -1.57
C GLY A 6 27.81 26.05 -1.56
N ASP A 7 27.26 26.32 -2.74
CA ASP A 7 25.86 26.61 -2.97
C ASP A 7 25.03 25.40 -2.50
N ARG A 8 24.57 25.42 -1.25
CA ARG A 8 23.44 24.58 -0.83
C ARG A 8 22.27 25.03 -1.69
N ALA A 9 21.86 24.19 -2.63
CA ALA A 9 20.70 24.42 -3.49
C ALA A 9 19.56 24.98 -2.63
N ARG A 10 19.10 26.20 -2.96
CA ARG A 10 18.04 26.85 -2.20
C ARG A 10 16.80 25.96 -2.29
N LEU A 11 16.31 25.53 -1.13
CA LEU A 11 15.06 24.77 -1.02
C LEU A 11 13.94 25.52 -1.76
N ARG A 12 13.19 24.79 -2.60
CA ARG A 12 12.05 25.35 -3.31
C ARG A 12 11.03 25.85 -2.28
N ARG A 13 10.54 27.07 -2.49
CA ARG A 13 9.49 27.67 -1.66
C ARG A 13 8.23 27.75 -2.49
N TYR A 14 7.18 27.12 -2.00
CA TYR A 14 5.87 27.15 -2.63
C TYR A 14 5.00 28.22 -1.94
N PRO A 15 4.24 29.02 -2.70
CA PRO A 15 3.35 30.04 -2.14
C PRO A 15 2.17 29.41 -1.35
N LYS A 16 1.77 28.20 -1.73
CA LYS A 16 0.80 27.33 -1.07
C LYS A 16 1.45 25.98 -0.83
N LEU A 17 0.98 25.21 0.15
CA LEU A 17 1.53 23.87 0.40
C LEU A 17 1.07 22.92 -0.73
N PRO A 18 1.98 22.37 -1.55
CA PRO A 18 1.61 21.39 -2.56
C PRO A 18 1.19 20.08 -1.89
N VAL A 19 0.07 19.53 -2.33
CA VAL A 19 -0.48 18.24 -1.90
C VAL A 19 -0.78 17.40 -3.13
N TRP A 20 -0.07 16.29 -3.30
CA TRP A 20 -0.27 15.38 -4.43
C TRP A 20 -1.01 14.15 -3.96
N VAL A 21 -2.14 13.86 -4.60
CA VAL A 21 -2.94 12.67 -4.32
C VAL A 21 -2.83 11.72 -5.51
N VAL A 22 -2.29 10.54 -5.25
CA VAL A 22 -2.06 9.46 -6.23
C VAL A 22 -2.90 8.23 -5.90
N GLU A 23 -3.20 7.39 -6.90
CA GLU A 23 -3.94 6.14 -6.66
C GLU A 23 -3.08 5.13 -5.91
N ASP A 24 -1.84 4.95 -6.37
CA ASP A 24 -0.94 3.87 -5.93
C ASP A 24 0.28 4.45 -5.18
N HIS A 25 0.70 3.74 -4.13
CA HIS A 25 1.92 4.01 -3.39
C HIS A 25 3.18 3.99 -4.30
N GLN A 26 3.19 3.22 -5.39
CA GLN A 26 4.31 3.12 -6.34
C GLN A 26 4.46 4.36 -7.24
N GLU A 27 3.35 5.03 -7.57
CA GLU A 27 3.31 6.25 -8.41
C GLU A 27 3.98 7.45 -7.74
N ARG A 28 4.17 7.40 -6.42
CA ARG A 28 4.91 8.43 -5.66
C ARG A 28 6.34 8.61 -6.15
N THR A 29 6.94 7.58 -6.75
CA THR A 29 8.35 7.62 -7.19
C THR A 29 8.56 8.38 -8.49
N GLU A 30 7.57 8.46 -9.38
CA GLU A 30 7.64 9.22 -10.65
C GLU A 30 7.71 10.73 -10.37
N TYR A 31 6.95 11.22 -9.38
CA TYR A 31 6.96 12.63 -8.97
C TYR A 31 8.14 13.01 -8.05
N ARG A 32 8.80 12.03 -7.42
CA ARG A 32 10.12 12.24 -6.78
C ARG A 32 11.24 12.40 -7.82
N LYS A 33 11.13 11.78 -9.00
CA LYS A 33 12.18 11.81 -10.05
C LYS A 33 12.26 13.11 -10.83
N LEU A 34 11.19 13.91 -10.89
CA LEU A 34 11.24 15.24 -11.52
C LEU A 34 12.10 16.25 -10.74
N ASP A 35 12.46 15.96 -9.48
CA ASP A 35 13.19 16.90 -8.61
C ASP A 35 14.49 16.37 -7.97
N TYR A 36 14.87 15.10 -8.21
CA TYR A 36 16.14 14.54 -7.69
C TYR A 36 16.93 13.79 -8.77
N ALA A 37 17.85 14.50 -9.44
CA ALA A 37 18.99 13.90 -10.12
C ALA A 37 20.01 13.39 -9.09
N CYS A 38 19.65 12.35 -8.34
CA CYS A 38 20.51 11.41 -7.59
C CYS A 38 19.63 10.61 -6.62
N SER A 39 18.78 9.72 -7.14
CA SER A 39 18.18 8.69 -6.29
C SER A 39 19.11 7.49 -6.27
N LEU A 40 19.70 7.25 -5.10
CA LEU A 40 20.37 6.00 -4.76
C LEU A 40 19.40 4.85 -5.04
N ARG A 41 19.82 4.00 -5.97
CA ARG A 41 19.26 2.69 -6.26
C ARG A 41 19.06 1.94 -4.94
N TRP A 42 17.82 1.51 -4.66
CA TRP A 42 17.58 0.51 -3.62
C TRP A 42 18.40 -0.74 -3.98
N PRO A 43 19.35 -1.20 -3.15
CA PRO A 43 20.21 -2.30 -3.50
C PRO A 43 19.62 -3.59 -2.96
N PHE A 44 18.64 -4.16 -3.64
CA PHE A 44 18.52 -5.62 -3.70
C PHE A 44 18.11 -5.94 -5.14
N PHE A 45 18.90 -6.81 -5.78
CA PHE A 45 19.08 -6.95 -7.24
C PHE A 45 19.97 -5.90 -7.90
N SER A 46 21.24 -5.89 -7.47
CA SER A 46 22.32 -5.70 -8.44
C SER A 46 23.26 -6.89 -8.39
N SER A 47 23.01 -7.84 -9.27
CA SER A 47 23.97 -8.87 -9.67
C SER A 47 25.29 -8.22 -10.07
N ASN A 48 26.26 -8.23 -9.15
CA ASN A 48 27.68 -8.03 -9.42
C ASN A 48 28.49 -8.64 -8.26
N LEU A 49 28.35 -9.95 -8.10
CA LEU A 49 29.42 -10.76 -7.55
C LEU A 49 29.89 -11.65 -8.69
N ALA A 50 31.13 -11.42 -9.14
CA ALA A 50 31.80 -12.34 -10.03
C ALA A 50 31.84 -13.72 -9.32
N PRO A 51 31.47 -14.81 -10.01
CA PRO A 51 31.47 -16.12 -9.38
C PRO A 51 32.91 -16.51 -8.99
N PRO A 52 33.14 -17.04 -7.77
CA PRO A 52 34.40 -17.70 -7.48
C PRO A 52 34.51 -18.92 -8.41
N HIS A 53 35.72 -19.14 -8.92
CA HIS A 53 36.06 -20.26 -9.78
C HIS A 53 35.68 -21.59 -9.10
N VAL A 54 34.61 -22.22 -9.57
CA VAL A 54 34.28 -23.62 -9.27
C VAL A 54 34.38 -24.40 -10.58
N GLY A 55 35.10 -25.52 -10.54
CA GLY A 55 35.40 -26.39 -11.67
C GLY A 55 34.17 -27.00 -12.35
N PRO A 56 34.36 -27.70 -13.48
CA PRO A 56 33.29 -27.95 -14.43
C PRO A 56 32.34 -29.03 -13.93
N ALA A 57 31.12 -28.64 -13.55
CA ALA A 57 29.99 -29.55 -13.43
C ALA A 57 28.70 -28.82 -13.84
N ASN A 58 28.09 -29.31 -14.93
CA ASN A 58 26.72 -29.04 -15.41
C ASN A 58 26.26 -27.57 -15.56
N GLN A 59 26.76 -26.89 -16.59
CA GLN A 59 26.09 -25.74 -17.18
C GLN A 59 25.02 -26.22 -18.17
N GLY A 60 23.77 -26.34 -17.72
CA GLY A 60 22.64 -26.70 -18.58
C GLY A 60 21.26 -26.16 -18.18
N GLY A 61 21.08 -25.64 -16.96
CA GLY A 61 19.74 -25.30 -16.44
C GLY A 61 19.53 -23.90 -15.84
N GLN A 62 20.58 -23.11 -15.55
CA GLN A 62 20.41 -21.83 -14.82
C GLN A 62 20.05 -20.62 -15.69
N ALA A 63 20.50 -20.56 -16.95
CA ALA A 63 20.17 -19.44 -17.85
C ALA A 63 18.68 -19.38 -18.27
N PRO A 64 17.98 -20.52 -18.50
CA PRO A 64 16.54 -20.53 -18.77
C PRO A 64 15.70 -20.01 -17.59
N LEU A 65 16.04 -20.42 -16.35
CA LEU A 65 15.32 -20.03 -15.14
C LEU A 65 15.36 -18.51 -14.91
N LEU A 66 16.55 -17.89 -14.94
CA LEU A 66 16.71 -16.44 -14.77
C LEU A 66 16.00 -15.61 -15.85
N SER A 67 15.87 -16.17 -17.06
CA SER A 67 15.19 -15.51 -18.19
C SER A 67 13.67 -15.57 -18.03
N ARG A 68 13.14 -16.68 -17.50
CA ARG A 68 11.71 -16.87 -17.17
C ARG A 68 11.29 -16.02 -15.98
N GLN A 69 12.12 -15.97 -14.95
CA GLN A 69 11.93 -15.15 -13.75
C GLN A 69 11.74 -13.65 -14.06
N ARG A 70 12.44 -13.13 -15.08
CA ARG A 70 12.24 -11.75 -15.55
C ARG A 70 10.95 -11.53 -16.33
N HIS A 71 10.43 -12.56 -17.02
CA HIS A 71 9.14 -12.47 -17.70
C HIS A 71 7.98 -12.52 -16.71
N PHE A 72 8.15 -13.26 -15.61
CA PHE A 72 7.16 -13.39 -14.54
C PHE A 72 6.75 -12.01 -14.00
N TYR A 73 7.69 -11.16 -13.57
CA TYR A 73 7.39 -9.83 -13.01
C TYR A 73 7.09 -8.70 -14.02
N HIS A 74 7.07 -8.96 -15.33
CA HIS A 74 6.93 -7.88 -16.34
C HIS A 74 5.51 -7.73 -16.91
N ASN A 75 4.56 -8.60 -16.56
CA ASN A 75 3.36 -8.77 -17.40
C ASN A 75 2.07 -8.08 -16.94
N HIS A 76 1.93 -7.51 -15.73
CA HIS A 76 0.66 -6.85 -15.38
C HIS A 76 0.77 -5.55 -14.55
N GLN A 77 0.40 -4.44 -15.20
CA GLN A 77 -0.51 -3.45 -14.61
C GLN A 77 -1.93 -4.05 -14.73
N LYS A 78 -2.65 -4.22 -13.61
CA LYS A 78 -3.97 -4.88 -13.56
C LYS A 78 -4.96 -4.27 -14.58
N PRO A 79 -5.72 -5.09 -15.34
CA PRO A 79 -6.90 -4.60 -16.05
C PRO A 79 -8.08 -4.37 -15.08
N LYS A 80 -8.80 -3.25 -15.29
CA LYS A 80 -10.05 -2.86 -14.61
C LYS A 80 -11.05 -4.03 -14.57
N LEU A 81 -11.45 -4.46 -13.38
CA LEU A 81 -12.60 -5.35 -13.19
C LEU A 81 -13.87 -4.62 -13.64
N ALA A 82 -14.52 -5.13 -14.69
CA ALA A 82 -15.79 -4.62 -15.18
C ALA A 82 -16.91 -4.99 -14.19
N LEU A 83 -17.44 -3.99 -13.48
CA LEU A 83 -18.65 -4.13 -12.67
C LEU A 83 -19.86 -4.27 -13.62
N GLY A 84 -20.51 -5.43 -13.60
CA GLY A 84 -21.70 -5.70 -14.39
C GLY A 84 -22.85 -4.77 -14.02
N SER A 85 -23.36 -4.05 -15.02
CA SER A 85 -24.56 -3.22 -14.94
C SER A 85 -25.80 -4.10 -14.70
N GLY A 86 -26.34 -4.07 -13.48
CA GLY A 86 -27.66 -4.59 -13.17
C GLY A 86 -28.69 -3.46 -13.20
N GLU A 87 -29.36 -3.28 -14.33
CA GLU A 87 -30.57 -2.46 -14.42
C GLU A 87 -31.72 -3.14 -13.65
N SER A 88 -32.44 -2.39 -12.83
CA SER A 88 -33.79 -2.77 -12.39
C SER A 88 -34.68 -1.54 -12.36
N SER A 89 -35.50 -1.44 -13.40
CA SER A 89 -36.62 -0.49 -13.56
C SER A 89 -37.92 -1.07 -12.99
N ALA A 90 -38.63 -0.30 -12.15
CA ALA A 90 -40.10 -0.25 -12.02
C ALA A 90 -40.47 0.89 -11.04
N ALA A 91 -41.00 2.03 -11.53
CA ALA A 91 -42.43 2.39 -11.59
C ALA A 91 -43.06 2.60 -10.18
N ALA A 92 -43.20 3.85 -9.71
CA ALA A 92 -44.27 4.82 -9.99
C ALA A 92 -45.56 4.57 -9.17
N ASP A 93 -45.83 5.46 -8.22
CA ASP A 93 -47.13 5.94 -7.71
C ASP A 93 -46.79 6.94 -6.57
N GLY A 94 -47.16 8.22 -6.53
CA GLY A 94 -48.29 8.90 -7.12
C GLY A 94 -49.31 9.24 -6.04
N ASP A 95 -49.08 10.26 -5.21
CA ASP A 95 -50.19 11.14 -4.79
C ASP A 95 -49.72 12.51 -4.26
N SER A 96 -50.51 13.52 -4.60
CA SER A 96 -50.33 14.94 -4.33
C SER A 96 -51.44 15.41 -3.39
N CYS A 97 -51.18 16.40 -2.52
CA CYS A 97 -52.06 17.57 -2.32
C CYS A 97 -51.68 18.45 -1.12
N SER A 98 -51.30 19.69 -1.45
CA SER A 98 -51.96 20.95 -1.04
C SER A 98 -51.74 21.60 0.35
N GLU A 99 -51.21 22.83 0.21
CA GLU A 99 -51.62 24.09 0.84
C GLU A 99 -51.08 24.54 2.22
N GLY A 100 -50.59 25.78 2.23
CA GLY A 100 -50.34 26.56 3.45
C GLY A 100 -49.37 27.75 3.28
N ARG A 101 -49.75 28.78 2.52
CA ARG A 101 -49.04 30.08 2.50
C ARG A 101 -49.22 30.84 3.83
N ARG A 102 -48.14 31.36 4.41
CA ARG A 102 -48.12 32.69 5.08
C ARG A 102 -46.69 33.21 5.21
N GLY A 103 -46.46 34.44 4.72
CA GLY A 103 -45.19 35.16 4.91
C GLY A 103 -45.12 35.88 6.25
N ASP A 104 -43.92 36.20 6.70
CA ASP A 104 -43.41 37.58 6.77
C ASP A 104 -41.95 37.60 7.19
N ALA A 105 -41.24 38.64 6.72
CA ALA A 105 -39.81 38.87 6.87
C ALA A 105 -39.42 39.38 8.26
N VAL A 106 -38.33 38.86 8.83
CA VAL A 106 -37.46 39.56 9.81
C VAL A 106 -36.02 39.03 9.70
N THR A 107 -35.09 39.88 9.28
CA THR A 107 -33.64 39.80 9.63
C THR A 107 -33.42 40.51 10.97
N PRO A 108 -32.48 40.10 11.85
CA PRO A 108 -31.04 40.35 11.63
C PRO A 108 -29.99 39.38 12.26
N LYS A 109 -28.77 39.46 11.71
CA LYS A 109 -27.40 39.27 12.27
C LYS A 109 -27.19 38.46 13.57
N SER A 110 -26.25 37.50 13.56
CA SER A 110 -24.85 37.63 14.09
C SER A 110 -24.21 36.27 14.42
N ASP A 111 -22.92 36.16 14.07
CA ASP A 111 -21.80 35.41 14.68
C ASP A 111 -22.08 34.11 15.45
N HIS A 112 -21.73 32.98 14.82
CA HIS A 112 -21.41 31.74 15.55
C HIS A 112 -19.94 31.37 15.34
N ALA A 113 -19.14 31.69 16.37
CA ALA A 113 -17.84 31.10 16.60
C ALA A 113 -18.02 29.58 16.77
N CYS A 114 -17.22 28.79 16.04
CA CYS A 114 -17.16 27.34 16.18
C CYS A 114 -16.67 26.99 17.59
N GLN A 115 -17.52 26.34 18.38
CA GLN A 115 -17.15 25.79 19.67
C GLN A 115 -16.34 24.50 19.47
N GLU A 116 -15.22 24.38 20.19
CA GLU A 116 -14.45 23.14 20.26
C GLU A 116 -15.29 22.03 20.90
N PRO A 117 -15.33 20.80 20.32
CA PRO A 117 -15.96 19.67 20.97
C PRO A 117 -15.06 19.16 22.10
N SER A 118 -15.54 19.27 23.34
CA SER A 118 -14.89 18.71 24.52
C SER A 118 -15.02 17.18 24.52
N CYS A 119 -13.97 16.50 24.06
CA CYS A 119 -13.85 15.05 24.17
C CYS A 119 -13.16 14.67 25.49
N SER A 120 -13.83 13.84 26.30
CA SER A 120 -13.27 13.22 27.50
C SER A 120 -12.41 12.01 27.13
N CYS A 121 -11.22 12.26 26.57
CA CYS A 121 -10.24 11.21 26.31
C CYS A 121 -9.25 11.08 27.47
N SER A 122 -9.02 9.83 27.88
CA SER A 122 -8.22 9.44 29.04
C SER A 122 -6.78 9.99 28.96
N ARG A 123 -6.29 10.56 30.07
CA ARG A 123 -4.94 11.17 30.24
C ARG A 123 -3.75 10.36 29.68
N GLY A 124 -3.90 9.05 29.47
CA GLY A 124 -2.84 8.16 28.96
C GLY A 124 -2.54 8.27 27.46
N GLN A 125 -3.52 8.60 26.60
CA GLN A 125 -3.27 8.73 25.15
C GLN A 125 -2.59 10.06 24.80
N GLN A 126 -2.96 11.14 25.49
CA GLN A 126 -2.34 12.46 25.30
C GLN A 126 -0.85 12.48 25.70
N SER A 127 -0.46 11.68 26.69
CA SER A 127 0.94 11.54 27.12
C SER A 127 1.80 10.71 26.16
N GLN A 128 1.21 9.79 25.39
CA GLN A 128 1.96 9.00 24.40
C GLN A 128 2.19 9.79 23.11
N ASN A 129 1.19 10.55 22.64
CA ASN A 129 1.31 11.39 21.45
C ASN A 129 2.35 12.52 21.63
N THR A 130 2.50 13.03 22.85
CA THR A 130 3.51 14.05 23.17
C THR A 130 4.93 13.48 23.20
N ALA A 131 5.09 12.22 23.65
CA ALA A 131 6.37 11.53 23.64
C ALA A 131 6.83 11.15 22.22
N SER A 132 5.91 10.69 21.36
CA SER A 132 6.20 10.37 19.95
C SER A 132 6.50 11.61 19.12
N ALA A 133 5.74 12.70 19.32
CA ALA A 133 6.02 13.99 18.70
C ALA A 133 7.40 14.54 19.09
N GLY A 134 7.79 14.40 20.37
CA GLY A 134 9.13 14.80 20.85
C GLY A 134 10.26 14.09 20.11
N ALA A 135 10.16 12.77 19.93
CA ALA A 135 11.16 12.00 19.18
C ALA A 135 11.24 12.41 17.70
N ILE A 136 10.10 12.69 17.05
CA ILE A 136 10.07 13.17 15.67
C ILE A 136 10.66 14.58 15.57
N LEU A 137 10.37 15.46 16.53
CA LEU A 137 10.96 16.81 16.59
C LEU A 137 12.48 16.78 16.81
N ASP A 138 13.00 15.82 17.58
CA ASP A 138 14.44 15.64 17.74
C ASP A 138 15.13 15.25 16.42
N ILE A 139 14.42 14.53 15.54
CA ILE A 139 14.87 14.20 14.18
C ILE A 139 14.72 15.42 13.25
N LEU A 140 13.57 16.09 13.29
CA LEU A 140 13.25 17.27 12.50
C LEU A 140 13.90 18.51 13.14
N LYS A 141 15.20 18.69 12.91
CA LYS A 141 15.90 19.90 13.37
C LYS A 141 15.18 21.13 12.84
N THR A 142 15.13 22.17 13.66
CA THR A 142 14.51 23.44 13.28
C THR A 142 15.14 23.97 11.98
N GLY A 143 14.37 23.96 10.89
CA GLY A 143 14.80 24.43 9.57
C GLY A 143 15.00 23.35 8.52
N ASP A 144 14.87 22.06 8.86
CA ASP A 144 14.94 20.98 7.89
C ASP A 144 13.64 20.89 7.07
N ALA A 145 13.79 20.78 5.75
CA ALA A 145 12.68 20.50 4.85
C ALA A 145 12.39 19.00 4.86
N PHE A 146 11.11 18.65 4.98
CA PHE A 146 10.66 17.26 4.87
C PHE A 146 9.41 17.15 4.00
N VAL A 147 9.21 15.94 3.48
CA VAL A 147 8.00 15.53 2.76
C VAL A 147 7.15 14.72 3.73
N LEU A 148 5.88 15.08 3.87
CA LEU A 148 4.90 14.31 4.63
C LEU A 148 4.21 13.33 3.68
N ASP A 149 4.40 12.05 3.91
CA ASP A 149 3.79 10.98 3.13
C ASP A 149 2.64 10.36 3.94
N ILE A 150 1.44 10.29 3.37
CA ILE A 150 0.23 9.80 4.04
C ILE A 150 -0.38 8.68 3.19
N ASP A 151 -0.28 7.46 3.68
CA ASP A 151 -1.04 6.32 3.16
C ASP A 151 -2.45 6.35 3.77
N LEU A 152 -3.50 6.26 2.95
CA LEU A 152 -4.86 6.23 3.46
C LEU A 152 -5.21 4.91 4.15
N ASP A 153 -4.52 3.82 3.78
CA ASP A 153 -4.65 2.52 4.43
C ASP A 153 -4.24 2.52 5.92
N PHE A 154 -3.52 3.54 6.40
CA PHE A 154 -3.30 3.75 7.83
C PHE A 154 -4.60 3.93 8.61
N PHE A 155 -5.61 4.56 8.01
CA PHE A 155 -6.89 4.87 8.66
C PHE A 155 -7.88 3.71 8.60
N SER A 156 -7.74 2.84 7.59
CA SER A 156 -8.52 1.63 7.42
C SER A 156 -7.81 0.74 6.42
N VAL A 157 -7.48 -0.49 6.83
CA VAL A 157 -6.65 -1.40 6.01
C VAL A 157 -7.38 -2.68 5.71
N LYS A 158 -7.23 -3.15 4.48
CA LYS A 158 -7.77 -4.41 4.00
C LYS A 158 -6.64 -5.23 3.40
N ASN A 159 -6.55 -6.49 3.81
CA ASN A 159 -5.77 -7.47 3.08
C ASN A 159 -6.59 -7.96 1.86
N PRO A 160 -6.23 -7.58 0.62
CA PRO A 160 -7.01 -7.93 -0.56
C PRO A 160 -6.99 -9.42 -0.88
N PHE A 161 -5.95 -10.15 -0.47
CA PHE A 161 -5.81 -11.58 -0.74
C PHE A 161 -6.84 -12.42 0.02
N LYS A 162 -7.34 -11.93 1.16
CA LYS A 162 -8.40 -12.63 1.94
C LYS A 162 -9.75 -12.69 1.25
N GLU A 163 -10.00 -11.80 0.29
CA GLU A 163 -11.21 -11.86 -0.55
C GLU A 163 -10.97 -12.58 -1.88
N MET A 164 -9.73 -12.54 -2.38
CA MET A 164 -9.34 -13.18 -3.63
C MET A 164 -9.31 -14.71 -3.52
N PHE A 165 -8.86 -15.22 -2.37
CA PHE A 165 -8.71 -16.65 -2.10
C PHE A 165 -9.72 -17.13 -1.07
N THR A 166 -10.17 -18.37 -1.22
CA THR A 166 -10.95 -19.03 -0.18
C THR A 166 -10.09 -19.26 1.06
N GLN A 167 -10.73 -19.45 2.22
CA GLN A 167 -10.01 -19.73 3.46
C GLN A 167 -9.12 -20.98 3.38
N ASP A 168 -9.57 -22.02 2.65
CA ASP A 168 -8.80 -23.24 2.45
C ASP A 168 -7.60 -23.02 1.51
N GLU A 169 -7.79 -22.29 0.40
CA GLU A 169 -6.69 -21.89 -0.51
C GLU A 169 -5.65 -21.05 0.22
N TYR A 170 -6.10 -20.08 1.02
CA TYR A 170 -5.21 -19.23 1.80
C TYR A 170 -4.41 -20.06 2.81
N LYS A 171 -5.06 -21.00 3.52
CA LYS A 171 -4.37 -21.90 4.46
C LYS A 171 -3.30 -22.74 3.76
N ILE A 172 -3.58 -23.25 2.56
CA ILE A 172 -2.58 -23.98 1.76
C ILE A 172 -1.39 -23.07 1.42
N LEU A 173 -1.62 -21.81 1.05
CA LEU A 173 -0.54 -20.85 0.82
C LEU A 173 0.30 -20.64 2.09
N GLN A 174 -0.33 -20.53 3.28
CA GLN A 174 0.41 -20.42 4.53
C GLN A 174 1.31 -21.64 4.80
N GLU A 175 0.84 -22.85 4.44
CA GLU A 175 1.61 -24.09 4.57
C GLU A 175 2.81 -24.11 3.60
N LEU A 176 2.59 -23.77 2.32
CA LEU A 176 3.66 -23.76 1.30
C LEU A 176 4.75 -22.72 1.61
N TYR A 177 4.34 -21.53 2.07
CA TYR A 177 5.25 -20.41 2.34
C TYR A 177 5.76 -20.39 3.77
N GLN A 178 5.38 -21.37 4.61
CA GLN A 178 5.68 -21.39 6.03
C GLN A 178 7.19 -21.21 6.26
N PHE A 179 7.53 -20.20 7.06
CA PHE A 179 8.87 -19.93 7.50
C PHE A 179 8.94 -19.88 9.02
N LYS A 180 9.90 -20.62 9.58
CA LYS A 180 10.16 -20.57 11.01
C LYS A 180 11.21 -19.49 11.28
N LYS A 181 10.77 -18.38 11.86
CA LYS A 181 11.65 -17.30 12.30
C LYS A 181 12.76 -17.84 13.23
N PRO A 182 14.02 -17.39 13.07
CA PRO A 182 15.09 -17.76 13.99
C PRO A 182 14.82 -17.23 15.41
N ASP A 183 15.29 -17.97 16.41
CA ASP A 183 15.24 -17.51 17.79
C ASP A 183 16.06 -16.22 17.97
N SER A 184 15.59 -15.31 18.82
CA SER A 184 16.26 -14.01 19.05
C SER A 184 17.69 -14.12 19.60
N ASN A 185 18.10 -15.31 20.04
CA ASN A 185 19.43 -15.60 20.60
C ASN A 185 20.31 -16.40 19.63
N LEU A 186 19.88 -16.61 18.38
CA LEU A 186 20.65 -17.37 17.40
C LEU A 186 21.94 -16.61 17.05
N PRO A 187 23.11 -17.28 17.04
CA PRO A 187 24.37 -16.66 16.64
C PRO A 187 24.37 -16.34 15.14
N GLU A 188 25.28 -15.45 14.73
CA GLU A 188 25.34 -14.90 13.37
C GLU A 188 25.53 -15.96 12.28
N ASP A 189 26.33 -16.99 12.54
CA ASP A 189 26.51 -18.14 11.65
C ASP A 189 25.20 -18.90 11.42
N GLY A 190 24.42 -19.11 12.48
CA GLY A 190 23.08 -19.71 12.36
C GLY A 190 22.09 -18.84 11.59
N LEU A 191 22.25 -17.51 11.58
CA LEU A 191 21.42 -16.62 10.76
C LEU A 191 21.72 -16.76 9.27
N VAL A 192 22.98 -17.04 8.89
CA VAL A 192 23.36 -17.25 7.50
C VAL A 192 22.63 -18.47 6.93
N ASP A 193 22.67 -19.60 7.64
CA ASP A 193 21.98 -20.84 7.22
C ASP A 193 20.47 -20.63 7.07
N VAL A 194 19.86 -19.84 7.97
CA VAL A 194 18.42 -19.52 7.93
C VAL A 194 18.08 -18.65 6.73
N VAL A 195 18.89 -17.64 6.42
CA VAL A 195 18.70 -16.79 5.24
C VAL A 195 18.86 -17.61 3.97
N GLU A 196 19.91 -18.43 3.86
CA GLU A 196 20.15 -19.30 2.70
C GLU A 196 18.99 -20.28 2.48
N ALA A 197 18.53 -20.95 3.55
CA ALA A 197 17.38 -21.85 3.47
C ALA A 197 16.10 -21.13 3.04
N ARG A 198 15.84 -19.92 3.54
CA ARG A 198 14.67 -19.12 3.13
C ARG A 198 14.78 -18.64 1.69
N THR A 199 15.96 -18.22 1.26
CA THR A 199 16.21 -17.82 -0.13
C THR A 199 15.92 -18.98 -1.08
N HIS A 200 16.48 -20.16 -0.83
CA HIS A 200 16.21 -21.34 -1.68
C HIS A 200 14.73 -21.72 -1.69
N GLN A 201 14.04 -21.69 -0.55
CA GLN A 201 12.59 -21.96 -0.51
C GLN A 201 11.80 -20.99 -1.40
N LEU A 202 12.12 -19.68 -1.33
CA LEU A 202 11.43 -18.67 -2.13
C LEU A 202 11.75 -18.80 -3.61
N GLU A 203 12.99 -19.13 -3.97
CA GLU A 203 13.41 -19.41 -5.35
C GLU A 203 12.70 -20.66 -5.91
N ASP A 204 12.56 -21.73 -5.12
CA ASP A 204 11.83 -22.93 -5.51
C ASP A 204 10.33 -22.62 -5.72
N LEU A 205 9.71 -21.86 -4.82
CA LEU A 205 8.32 -21.45 -4.96
C LEU A 205 8.11 -20.56 -6.19
N GLU A 206 9.00 -19.60 -6.43
CA GLU A 206 8.94 -18.75 -7.61
C GLU A 206 9.08 -19.55 -8.91
N ALA A 207 10.00 -20.52 -8.95
CA ALA A 207 10.17 -21.41 -10.09
C ALA A 207 8.91 -22.24 -10.37
N VAL A 208 8.28 -22.78 -9.31
CA VAL A 208 7.00 -23.51 -9.41
C VAL A 208 5.95 -22.63 -10.07
N PHE A 209 5.70 -21.43 -9.54
CA PHE A 209 4.62 -20.56 -10.06
C PHE A 209 4.93 -20.00 -11.45
N ALA A 210 6.20 -19.75 -11.78
CA ALA A 210 6.60 -19.39 -13.13
C ALA A 210 6.32 -20.52 -14.15
N ASP A 211 6.57 -21.77 -13.80
CA ASP A 211 6.24 -22.91 -14.66
C ASP A 211 4.72 -23.12 -14.79
N LEU A 212 3.94 -22.84 -13.74
CA LEU A 212 2.48 -22.89 -13.80
C LEU A 212 1.89 -21.80 -14.70
N CYS A 213 2.53 -20.63 -14.81
CA CYS A 213 2.18 -19.62 -15.80
C CYS A 213 2.39 -20.11 -17.24
N ASP A 214 3.43 -20.91 -17.49
CA ASP A 214 3.68 -21.53 -18.81
C ASP A 214 2.68 -22.68 -19.09
N GLY A 215 2.27 -23.42 -18.05
CA GLY A 215 1.21 -24.42 -18.14
C GLY A 215 1.00 -25.28 -16.89
N ASP A 216 -0.24 -25.39 -16.44
CA ASP A 216 -0.66 -26.06 -15.21
C ASP A 216 -1.21 -27.49 -15.42
N SER A 217 -0.53 -28.25 -16.30
CA SER A 217 -0.89 -29.64 -16.58
C SER A 217 -0.74 -30.52 -15.33
N GLU A 218 -1.51 -31.63 -15.26
CA GLU A 218 -1.41 -32.56 -14.13
C GLU A 218 0.03 -33.10 -13.96
N GLU A 219 0.76 -33.33 -15.06
CA GLU A 219 2.15 -33.78 -15.01
C GLU A 219 3.07 -32.72 -14.38
N THR A 220 2.94 -31.45 -14.80
CA THR A 220 3.72 -30.33 -14.24
C THR A 220 3.49 -30.21 -12.74
N VAL A 221 2.22 -30.20 -12.32
CA VAL A 221 1.84 -30.03 -10.92
C VAL A 221 2.33 -31.20 -10.06
N GLN A 222 2.18 -32.44 -10.54
CA GLN A 222 2.64 -33.63 -9.82
C GLN A 222 4.16 -33.72 -9.72
N SER A 223 4.88 -33.28 -10.76
CA SER A 223 6.34 -33.22 -10.73
C SER A 223 6.83 -32.30 -9.61
N TRP A 224 6.28 -31.10 -9.51
CA TRP A 224 6.64 -30.15 -8.44
C TRP A 224 6.18 -30.62 -7.06
N ALA A 225 4.97 -31.18 -6.95
CA ALA A 225 4.44 -31.69 -5.68
C ALA A 225 5.18 -32.91 -5.13
N SER A 226 6.02 -33.56 -5.94
CA SER A 226 6.90 -34.64 -5.49
C SER A 226 8.12 -34.13 -4.71
N ASN A 227 8.40 -32.81 -4.74
CA ASN A 227 9.46 -32.20 -3.96
C ASN A 227 9.03 -32.02 -2.50
N PRO A 228 9.95 -32.25 -1.52
CA PRO A 228 9.64 -32.04 -0.11
C PRO A 228 9.11 -30.63 0.17
N GLY A 229 7.99 -30.52 0.87
CA GLY A 229 7.37 -29.23 1.22
C GLY A 229 6.43 -28.64 0.16
N MET A 230 6.26 -29.32 -1.00
CA MET A 230 5.37 -28.89 -2.08
C MET A 230 4.11 -29.76 -2.19
N GLU A 231 3.84 -30.63 -1.21
CA GLU A 231 2.77 -31.62 -1.27
C GLU A 231 1.38 -30.97 -1.42
N SER A 232 1.20 -29.80 -0.81
CA SER A 232 -0.06 -29.04 -0.88
C SER A 232 -0.26 -28.29 -2.21
N LEU A 233 0.66 -28.35 -3.16
CA LEU A 233 0.51 -27.71 -4.47
C LEU A 233 -0.64 -28.30 -5.30
N VAL A 234 -0.80 -29.64 -5.29
CA VAL A 234 -1.88 -30.32 -6.02
C VAL A 234 -3.27 -29.84 -5.58
N PRO A 235 -3.63 -29.87 -4.28
CA PRO A 235 -4.95 -29.41 -3.85
C PRO A 235 -5.14 -27.90 -4.07
N LEU A 236 -4.08 -27.08 -3.99
CA LEU A 236 -4.17 -25.65 -4.32
C LEU A 236 -4.60 -25.44 -5.78
N VAL A 237 -3.85 -26.01 -6.72
CA VAL A 237 -4.10 -25.87 -8.16
C VAL A 237 -5.48 -26.41 -8.52
N GLN A 238 -5.87 -27.56 -7.96
CA GLN A 238 -7.21 -28.13 -8.17
C GLN A 238 -8.33 -27.21 -7.67
N SER A 239 -8.17 -26.59 -6.50
CA SER A 239 -9.15 -25.63 -5.97
C SER A 239 -9.27 -24.40 -6.87
N LEU A 240 -8.13 -23.83 -7.28
CA LEU A 240 -8.07 -22.65 -8.15
C LEU A 240 -8.75 -22.92 -9.50
N LYS A 241 -8.39 -24.02 -10.19
CA LYS A 241 -8.98 -24.40 -11.49
C LYS A 241 -10.47 -24.73 -11.42
N LYS A 242 -10.99 -25.09 -10.23
CA LYS A 242 -12.43 -25.32 -10.04
C LYS A 242 -13.21 -24.00 -10.03
N ARG A 243 -12.61 -22.91 -9.55
CA ARG A 243 -13.27 -21.60 -9.45
C ARG A 243 -12.92 -20.66 -10.60
N MET A 244 -11.76 -20.85 -11.22
CA MET A 244 -11.19 -19.98 -12.23
C MET A 244 -10.85 -20.78 -13.48
N GLU A 245 -11.24 -20.28 -14.66
CA GLU A 245 -10.90 -20.92 -15.94
C GLU A 245 -9.39 -20.90 -16.19
N VAL A 246 -8.74 -19.78 -15.86
CA VAL A 246 -7.28 -19.60 -15.90
C VAL A 246 -6.86 -18.95 -14.58
N PRO A 247 -6.25 -19.70 -13.64
CA PRO A 247 -5.71 -19.12 -12.42
C PRO A 247 -4.59 -18.12 -12.70
N ASP A 248 -4.60 -17.00 -11.97
CA ASP A 248 -3.51 -16.03 -11.99
C ASP A 248 -2.41 -16.48 -11.02
N TYR A 249 -1.51 -17.34 -11.51
CA TYR A 249 -0.44 -17.92 -10.71
C TYR A 249 0.60 -16.90 -10.22
N GLU A 250 0.74 -15.78 -10.93
CA GLU A 250 1.58 -14.67 -10.46
C GLU A 250 0.97 -14.06 -9.20
N MET A 251 -0.34 -13.78 -9.21
CA MET A 251 -1.06 -13.28 -8.05
C MET A 251 -1.12 -14.28 -6.88
N VAL A 252 -1.23 -15.59 -7.18
CA VAL A 252 -1.14 -16.65 -6.17
C VAL A 252 0.22 -16.64 -5.48
N HIS A 253 1.31 -16.47 -6.24
CA HIS A 253 2.65 -16.33 -5.69
C HIS A 253 2.78 -15.06 -4.82
N GLN A 254 2.29 -13.91 -5.31
CA GLN A 254 2.27 -12.67 -4.53
C GLN A 254 1.53 -12.82 -3.20
N ALA A 255 0.37 -13.48 -3.19
CA ALA A 255 -0.37 -13.74 -1.96
C ALA A 255 0.46 -14.60 -0.98
N GLY A 256 1.08 -15.66 -1.48
CA GLY A 256 1.92 -16.56 -0.70
C GLY A 256 3.08 -15.86 0.01
N LEU A 257 3.75 -14.91 -0.69
CA LEU A 257 4.83 -14.11 -0.13
C LEU A 257 4.41 -13.27 1.09
N THR A 258 3.12 -13.09 1.31
CA THR A 258 2.56 -12.18 2.32
C THR A 258 1.78 -12.87 3.44
N CYS A 259 1.77 -14.20 3.47
CA CYS A 259 0.96 -14.98 4.39
C CYS A 259 1.76 -16.02 5.20
N ASP A 260 3.06 -15.83 5.37
CA ASP A 260 3.94 -16.76 6.08
C ASP A 260 3.79 -16.66 7.63
N TYR A 261 4.81 -16.20 8.35
CA TYR A 261 4.75 -16.02 9.80
C TYR A 261 4.01 -14.74 10.20
N SER A 262 3.91 -13.76 9.29
CA SER A 262 3.22 -12.50 9.51
C SER A 262 2.32 -12.21 8.32
N GLU A 263 1.02 -12.36 8.52
CA GLU A 263 0.04 -11.94 7.52
C GLU A 263 0.03 -10.42 7.36
N LEU A 264 -0.40 -9.95 6.19
CA LEU A 264 -0.69 -8.54 5.98
C LEU A 264 -1.80 -8.06 6.94
N PRO A 265 -1.71 -6.80 7.40
CA PRO A 265 -2.75 -6.17 8.21
C PRO A 265 -4.13 -6.26 7.55
N HIS A 266 -5.16 -6.50 8.38
CA HIS A 266 -6.56 -6.48 7.95
C HIS A 266 -7.41 -5.96 9.09
N HIS A 267 -7.86 -4.72 8.98
CA HIS A 267 -8.76 -4.05 9.90
C HIS A 267 -9.52 -2.94 9.17
N ILE A 268 -10.72 -3.26 8.69
CA ILE A 268 -11.62 -2.28 8.10
C ILE A 268 -12.22 -1.47 9.25
N SER A 269 -11.78 -0.23 9.39
CA SER A 269 -12.17 0.64 10.50
C SER A 269 -13.59 1.16 10.37
N THR A 270 -14.25 1.38 11.51
CA THR A 270 -15.54 2.10 11.52
C THR A 270 -15.32 3.60 11.28
N GLU A 271 -16.39 4.34 10.96
CA GLU A 271 -16.29 5.79 10.77
C GLU A 271 -15.79 6.50 12.04
N GLU A 272 -16.19 6.03 13.23
CA GLU A 272 -15.73 6.59 14.51
C GLU A 272 -14.24 6.32 14.77
N GLU A 273 -13.74 5.13 14.41
CA GLU A 273 -12.31 4.81 14.50
C GLU A 273 -11.49 5.69 13.55
N ILE A 274 -11.97 5.86 12.31
CA ILE A 274 -11.36 6.76 11.33
C ILE A 274 -11.32 8.18 11.87
N GLU A 275 -12.43 8.70 12.41
CA GLU A 275 -12.48 10.05 12.98
C GLU A 275 -11.49 10.22 14.13
N TYR A 276 -11.37 9.22 15.01
CA TYR A 276 -10.39 9.22 16.09
C TYR A 276 -8.94 9.24 15.58
N LEU A 277 -8.63 8.46 14.53
CA LEU A 277 -7.32 8.43 13.91
C LEU A 277 -6.99 9.77 13.21
N ILE A 278 -7.94 10.34 12.47
CA ILE A 278 -7.84 11.67 11.84
C ILE A 278 -7.54 12.74 12.90
N GLN A 279 -8.26 12.71 14.02
CA GLN A 279 -8.04 13.64 15.12
C GLN A 279 -6.67 13.47 15.78
N SER A 280 -6.18 12.23 15.89
CA SER A 280 -4.84 11.93 16.40
C SER A 280 -3.75 12.45 15.46
N VAL A 281 -3.91 12.26 14.15
CA VAL A 281 -3.01 12.83 13.12
C VAL A 281 -3.02 14.36 13.17
N TYR A 282 -4.19 14.99 13.32
CA TYR A 282 -4.27 16.45 13.49
C TYR A 282 -3.40 16.93 14.65
N PHE A 283 -3.51 16.32 15.83
CA PHE A 283 -2.72 16.74 17.00
C PHE A 283 -1.22 16.48 16.83
N LEU A 284 -0.85 15.37 16.20
CA LEU A 284 0.53 15.08 15.86
C LEU A 284 1.08 16.17 14.93
N LEU A 285 0.44 16.39 13.78
CA LEU A 285 0.89 17.36 12.78
C LEU A 285 0.90 18.79 13.32
N LYS A 286 -0.04 19.16 14.20
CA LYS A 286 -0.04 20.46 14.89
C LYS A 286 1.22 20.71 15.72
N SER A 287 1.84 19.64 16.23
CA SER A 287 3.08 19.72 17.01
C SER A 287 4.35 19.70 16.17
N LEU A 288 4.24 19.38 14.87
CA LEU A 288 5.37 19.30 13.95
C LEU A 288 5.54 20.59 13.12
N PRO A 289 6.75 20.86 12.59
CA PRO A 289 6.95 21.93 11.63
C PRO A 289 6.11 21.71 10.36
N LYS A 290 5.77 22.79 9.66
CA LYS A 290 5.07 22.71 8.38
C LYS A 290 5.90 21.92 7.35
N PRO A 291 5.35 20.88 6.69
CA PRO A 291 6.05 20.16 5.64
C PRO A 291 6.31 21.04 4.41
N THR A 292 7.28 20.65 3.59
CA THR A 292 7.55 21.32 2.30
C THR A 292 6.61 20.84 1.20
N LEU A 293 6.19 19.58 1.28
CA LEU A 293 5.35 18.88 0.32
C LEU A 293 4.57 17.79 1.08
N VAL A 294 3.33 17.55 0.65
CA VAL A 294 2.55 16.40 1.10
C VAL A 294 2.26 15.49 -0.07
N THR A 295 2.44 14.19 0.13
CA THR A 295 1.98 13.13 -0.79
C THR A 295 0.94 12.29 -0.06
N ILE A 296 -0.14 11.96 -0.75
CA ILE A 296 -1.22 11.09 -0.26
C ILE A 296 -1.35 9.95 -1.27
N ALA A 297 -1.26 8.69 -0.83
CA ALA A 297 -1.65 7.55 -1.65
C ALA A 297 -2.99 7.06 -1.17
N ARG A 298 -3.90 6.91 -2.12
CA ARG A 298 -5.24 6.40 -1.86
C ARG A 298 -5.22 4.91 -1.53
N SER A 299 -4.25 4.16 -2.05
CA SER A 299 -4.16 2.69 -1.94
C SER A 299 -5.48 2.02 -2.36
N SER A 300 -6.18 2.61 -3.33
CA SER A 300 -7.44 2.09 -3.86
C SER A 300 -7.23 1.14 -5.02
N LEU A 301 -6.20 1.33 -5.83
CA LEU A 301 -5.95 0.50 -7.02
C LEU A 301 -5.48 -0.92 -6.66
N ASP A 302 -4.76 -1.04 -5.55
CA ASP A 302 -4.27 -2.29 -4.97
C ASP A 302 -5.19 -2.84 -3.87
N ASP A 303 -6.33 -2.19 -3.60
CA ASP A 303 -7.37 -2.57 -2.64
C ASP A 303 -6.90 -2.64 -1.17
N TYR A 304 -5.76 -2.03 -0.81
CA TYR A 304 -5.28 -1.99 0.57
C TYR A 304 -6.06 -1.02 1.45
N CYS A 305 -6.52 0.10 0.90
CA CYS A 305 -7.53 0.94 1.55
C CYS A 305 -8.91 0.54 0.99
N PRO A 306 -9.91 0.25 1.85
CA PRO A 306 -11.26 -0.12 1.39
C PRO A 306 -11.83 0.93 0.41
N PRO A 307 -12.12 0.56 -0.86
CA PRO A 307 -12.50 1.52 -1.91
C PRO A 307 -13.69 2.40 -1.53
N GLU A 308 -14.63 1.86 -0.78
CA GLU A 308 -15.82 2.54 -0.27
C GLU A 308 -15.53 3.60 0.82
N GLN A 309 -14.35 3.57 1.44
CA GLN A 309 -13.93 4.50 2.48
C GLN A 309 -12.90 5.53 2.00
N VAL A 310 -12.21 5.27 0.89
CA VAL A 310 -11.10 6.08 0.37
C VAL A 310 -11.46 7.56 0.23
N ASP A 311 -12.56 7.88 -0.45
CA ASP A 311 -12.93 9.28 -0.70
C ASP A 311 -13.28 10.04 0.59
N MET A 312 -13.93 9.36 1.54
CA MET A 312 -14.24 9.91 2.86
C MET A 312 -12.96 10.20 3.65
N ILE A 313 -12.05 9.22 3.73
CA ILE A 313 -10.77 9.37 4.45
C ILE A 313 -9.94 10.49 3.82
N GLN A 314 -9.83 10.50 2.48
CA GLN A 314 -9.12 11.54 1.74
C GLN A 314 -9.65 12.93 2.07
N GLY A 315 -10.98 13.11 2.04
CA GLY A 315 -11.62 14.38 2.39
C GLY A 315 -11.24 14.85 3.79
N LYS A 316 -11.36 13.96 4.79
CA LYS A 316 -11.00 14.25 6.19
C LYS A 316 -9.51 14.61 6.35
N VAL A 317 -8.61 13.92 5.67
CA VAL A 317 -7.16 14.24 5.67
C VAL A 317 -6.91 15.62 5.07
N LEU A 318 -7.51 15.92 3.92
CA LEU A 318 -7.39 17.24 3.27
C LEU A 318 -7.93 18.37 4.16
N ASP A 319 -9.03 18.14 4.86
CA ASP A 319 -9.60 19.10 5.82
C ASP A 319 -8.64 19.37 6.99
N VAL A 320 -8.00 18.33 7.53
CA VAL A 320 -6.96 18.48 8.55
C VAL A 320 -5.77 19.29 8.04
N LEU A 321 -5.26 18.97 6.83
CA LEU A 321 -4.14 19.69 6.22
C LEU A 321 -4.49 21.16 5.96
N HIS A 322 -5.70 21.44 5.46
CA HIS A 322 -6.18 22.79 5.21
C HIS A 322 -6.32 23.59 6.51
N SER A 323 -6.88 22.96 7.55
CA SER A 323 -7.01 23.55 8.89
C SER A 323 -5.66 23.93 9.50
N LEU A 324 -4.64 23.08 9.36
CA LEU A 324 -3.31 23.31 9.94
C LEU A 324 -2.44 24.27 9.12
N TYR A 325 -2.51 24.19 7.79
CA TYR A 325 -1.52 24.81 6.90
C TYR A 325 -2.06 25.90 5.99
N GLY A 326 -3.38 26.15 6.03
CA GLY A 326 -4.09 27.13 5.21
C GLY A 326 -4.39 26.61 3.80
N THR A 327 -4.46 27.53 2.84
CA THR A 327 -4.77 27.17 1.45
C THR A 327 -3.73 26.20 0.87
N LEU A 328 -4.24 25.07 0.36
CA LEU A 328 -3.46 24.02 -0.28
C LEU A 328 -3.40 24.23 -1.80
N ASP A 329 -2.37 23.68 -2.43
CA ASP A 329 -2.28 23.49 -3.87
C ASP A 329 -2.41 22.00 -4.16
N THR A 330 -3.65 21.54 -4.30
CA THR A 330 -4.00 20.11 -4.38
C THR A 330 -4.00 19.63 -5.82
N HIS A 331 -3.26 18.55 -6.09
CA HIS A 331 -3.16 17.89 -7.38
C HIS A 331 -3.75 16.48 -7.26
N LEU A 332 -4.90 16.24 -7.89
CA LEU A 332 -5.58 14.94 -7.91
C LEU A 332 -5.18 14.19 -9.18
N VAL A 333 -4.03 13.51 -9.15
CA VAL A 333 -3.39 12.90 -10.33
C VAL A 333 -4.33 11.91 -11.03
N TYR A 334 -5.05 11.15 -10.23
CA TYR A 334 -6.00 10.12 -10.68
C TYR A 334 -7.23 10.67 -11.43
N SER A 335 -7.48 11.99 -11.36
CA SER A 335 -8.60 12.63 -12.05
C SER A 335 -8.24 13.13 -13.46
N GLU A 336 -6.97 13.13 -13.84
CA GLU A 336 -6.52 13.65 -15.14
C GLU A 336 -6.76 12.69 -16.33
N GLU A 337 -7.32 11.50 -16.09
CA GLU A 337 -7.65 10.50 -17.13
C GLU A 337 -9.10 10.57 -17.65
N SER A 338 -9.62 11.77 -17.93
CA SER A 338 -10.75 11.89 -18.85
C SER A 338 -10.20 12.12 -20.26
N PRO A 339 -10.11 11.11 -21.15
CA PRO A 339 -9.77 11.40 -22.54
C PRO A 339 -10.79 12.38 -23.10
N PRO A 340 -10.36 13.42 -23.84
CA PRO A 340 -11.30 14.30 -24.53
C PRO A 340 -12.17 13.44 -25.46
N SER A 341 -13.49 13.59 -25.31
CA SER A 341 -14.51 12.89 -26.09
C SER A 341 -14.45 13.19 -27.57
#